data_AF-A0A944IBQ1-F1
#
_entry.id   AF-A0A944IBQ1-F1
#
_cell.length_a   1.000
_cell.length_b   1.000
_cell.length_c   1.000
_cell.angle_alpha   90.00
_cell.angle_beta   90.00
_cell.angle_gamma   90.00
#
_symmetry.space_group_name_H-M   'P 1'
#
loop_
_entity.id
_entity.type
_entity.pdbx_description
1 polymer ?
#
loop_
_entity_poly.entity_id
_entity_poly.type
_entity_poly.pdbx_seq_one_letter_code
_entity_poly.pdbx_strand_id
1 'polypeptide(L)'
;MRGHGDIDVMLLPRDQLAAQRAPAGRQWWAADPPGTLRPWAEGERLPTDVHDIWCRPAPERPWRSQVTLDESRGHEWCSRRDPRVHRPVSALGLRPADGIPCLAPEAQLYYKAKSPRPKDEQDFDATLPLLTDGQRRWLTGAVTET
;
A
#
# COMPACT_ATOMS: atom_id res chain seq x y z
N MET A 1 -8.56 13.39 13.72
CA MET A 1 -8.77 11.95 13.50
C MET A 1 -10.11 11.79 12.79
N ARG A 2 -10.17 10.96 11.74
CA ARG A 2 -11.38 10.75 10.91
C ARG A 2 -11.79 9.27 10.92
N GLY A 3 -12.99 8.98 10.44
CA GLY A 3 -13.40 7.58 10.18
C GLY A 3 -12.57 6.95 9.06
N HIS A 4 -12.32 5.64 9.18
CA HIS A 4 -11.67 4.80 8.18
C HIS A 4 -12.63 3.69 7.74
N GLY A 5 -12.78 3.49 6.42
CA GLY A 5 -13.70 2.48 5.86
C GLY A 5 -13.05 1.11 5.64
N ASP A 6 -11.73 1.11 5.52
CA ASP A 6 -10.87 0.01 5.12
C ASP A 6 -9.47 0.13 5.72
N ILE A 7 -8.68 -0.92 5.52
CA ILE A 7 -7.27 -1.04 5.91
C ILE A 7 -6.45 -1.32 4.65
N ASP A 8 -5.47 -0.47 4.39
CA ASP A 8 -4.49 -0.70 3.33
C ASP A 8 -3.28 -1.48 3.86
N VAL A 9 -2.87 -2.50 3.12
CA VAL A 9 -1.69 -3.32 3.42
C VAL A 9 -0.82 -3.33 2.17
N MET A 10 0.48 -3.07 2.33
CA MET A 10 1.43 -3.21 1.23
C MET A 10 2.23 -4.51 1.39
N LEU A 11 2.29 -5.30 0.33
CA LEU A 11 3.17 -6.47 0.24
C LEU A 11 4.04 -6.38 -1.02
N LEU A 12 5.13 -7.12 -1.03
CA LEU A 12 5.92 -7.33 -2.24
C LEU A 12 5.36 -8.55 -2.99
N PRO A 13 5.41 -8.59 -4.33
CA PRO A 13 4.89 -9.72 -5.13
C PRO A 13 5.41 -11.10 -4.69
N ARG A 14 6.65 -11.17 -4.20
CA ARG A 14 7.25 -12.40 -3.66
C ARG A 14 6.56 -12.91 -2.39
N ASP A 15 5.93 -12.02 -1.63
CA ASP A 15 5.30 -12.28 -0.34
C ASP A 15 3.77 -12.32 -0.44
N GLN A 16 3.19 -12.17 -1.64
CA GLN A 16 1.75 -12.03 -1.85
C GLN A 16 0.92 -13.13 -1.14
N LEU A 17 1.36 -14.39 -1.20
CA LEU A 17 0.66 -15.52 -0.58
C LEU A 17 0.60 -15.45 0.95
N ALA A 18 1.41 -14.60 1.59
CA ALA A 18 1.30 -14.36 3.04
C ALA A 18 -0.05 -13.75 3.42
N ALA A 19 -0.70 -13.00 2.53
CA ALA A 19 -2.04 -12.46 2.75
C ALA A 19 -3.08 -13.57 2.99
N GLN A 20 -2.95 -14.70 2.27
CA GLN A 20 -3.88 -15.84 2.38
C GLN A 20 -3.77 -16.60 3.71
N ARG A 21 -2.73 -16.34 4.52
CA ARG A 21 -2.57 -16.91 5.87
C ARG A 21 -3.47 -16.25 6.91
N ALA A 22 -4.23 -15.22 6.53
CA ALA A 22 -5.22 -14.59 7.40
C ALA A 22 -6.31 -15.61 7.83
N PRO A 23 -7.03 -15.37 8.94
CA PRO A 23 -8.03 -16.30 9.45
C PRO A 23 -9.07 -16.73 8.40
N ALA A 24 -9.52 -17.98 8.52
CA ALA A 24 -10.50 -18.60 7.64
C ALA A 24 -11.81 -17.78 7.53
N GLY A 25 -12.51 -17.95 6.39
CA GLY A 25 -13.77 -17.25 6.09
C GLY A 25 -13.60 -15.96 5.29
N ARG A 26 -12.37 -15.48 5.10
CA ARG A 26 -12.08 -14.33 4.22
C ARG A 26 -12.24 -14.71 2.74
N GLN A 27 -12.81 -13.79 1.98
CA GLN A 27 -12.84 -13.87 0.53
C GLN A 27 -11.82 -12.91 -0.05
N TRP A 28 -10.96 -13.46 -0.90
CA TRP A 28 -9.90 -12.72 -1.57
C TRP A 28 -10.20 -12.60 -3.05
N TRP A 29 -10.00 -11.40 -3.58
CA TRP A 29 -10.31 -11.06 -4.95
C TRP A 29 -9.16 -10.28 -5.58
N ALA A 30 -8.64 -10.74 -6.71
CA ALA A 30 -7.65 -10.02 -7.48
C ALA A 30 -8.34 -8.99 -8.38
N ALA A 31 -7.78 -7.79 -8.45
CA ALA A 31 -8.17 -6.78 -9.43
C ALA A 31 -7.35 -6.98 -10.71
N ASP A 32 -7.85 -7.81 -11.63
CA ASP A 32 -7.23 -8.04 -12.93
C ASP A 32 -7.34 -6.77 -13.80
N PRO A 33 -6.26 -6.33 -14.44
CA PRO A 33 -6.32 -5.23 -15.40
C PRO A 33 -7.32 -5.51 -16.54
N PRO A 34 -8.11 -4.51 -16.97
CA PRO A 34 -8.09 -3.10 -16.58
C PRO A 34 -9.00 -2.74 -15.39
N GLY A 35 -9.44 -3.69 -14.56
CA GLY A 35 -10.19 -3.39 -13.33
C GLY A 35 -11.28 -4.41 -12.93
N THR A 36 -11.24 -5.63 -13.44
CA THR A 36 -12.24 -6.66 -13.09
C THR A 36 -11.82 -7.38 -11.83
N LEU A 37 -12.72 -7.46 -10.85
CA LEU A 37 -12.49 -8.31 -9.68
C LEU A 37 -12.83 -9.77 -10.01
N ARG A 38 -11.91 -10.67 -9.73
CA ARG A 38 -12.16 -12.12 -9.73
C ARG A 38 -11.72 -12.78 -8.43
N PRO A 39 -12.29 -13.93 -8.05
CA PRO A 39 -11.76 -14.70 -6.94
C PRO A 39 -10.27 -14.99 -7.14
N TRP A 40 -9.49 -14.74 -6.10
CA TRP A 40 -8.08 -15.13 -6.05
C TRP A 40 -7.98 -16.51 -5.43
N ALA A 41 -7.55 -17.50 -6.22
CA ALA A 41 -7.54 -18.89 -5.77
C ALA A 41 -6.44 -19.14 -4.72
N GLU A 42 -6.68 -20.11 -3.84
CA GLU A 42 -5.70 -20.51 -2.83
C GLU A 42 -4.42 -21.02 -3.50
N GLY A 43 -3.27 -20.46 -3.09
CA GLY A 43 -1.95 -20.80 -3.63
C GLY A 43 -1.65 -20.22 -5.02
N GLU A 44 -2.61 -19.55 -5.67
CA GLU A 44 -2.39 -18.89 -6.95
C GLU A 44 -1.41 -17.73 -6.81
N ARG A 45 -0.34 -17.71 -7.62
CA ARG A 45 0.49 -16.50 -7.75
C ARG A 45 -0.09 -15.61 -8.84
N LEU A 46 -0.38 -14.37 -8.47
CA LEU A 46 -0.84 -13.36 -9.39
C LEU A 46 0.31 -12.87 -10.26
N PRO A 47 0.03 -12.55 -11.54
CA PRO A 47 0.99 -11.94 -12.44
C PRO A 47 1.33 -10.50 -12.02
N THR A 48 2.42 -9.96 -12.56
CA THR A 48 3.01 -8.67 -12.14
C THR A 48 2.15 -7.44 -12.48
N ASP A 49 1.19 -7.59 -13.39
CA ASP A 49 0.25 -6.55 -13.78
C ASP A 49 -0.97 -6.47 -12.84
N VAL A 50 -1.17 -7.45 -11.95
CA VAL A 50 -2.16 -7.37 -10.88
C VAL A 50 -1.56 -6.68 -9.66
N HIS A 51 -2.08 -5.49 -9.35
CA HIS A 51 -1.52 -4.66 -8.28
C HIS A 51 -2.34 -4.66 -6.99
N ASP A 52 -3.65 -4.93 -7.08
CA ASP A 52 -4.54 -4.77 -5.94
C ASP A 52 -5.33 -6.05 -5.70
N ILE A 53 -5.40 -6.44 -4.43
CA ILE A 53 -6.15 -7.60 -3.96
C ILE A 53 -7.09 -7.10 -2.88
N TRP A 54 -8.37 -7.38 -3.05
CA TRP A 54 -9.42 -6.97 -2.14
C TRP A 54 -9.84 -8.11 -1.23
N CYS A 55 -10.05 -7.79 0.04
CA CYS A 55 -10.47 -8.74 1.06
C CYS A 55 -11.78 -8.30 1.71
N ARG A 56 -12.74 -9.21 1.81
CA ARG A 56 -13.94 -9.05 2.63
C ARG A 56 -14.16 -10.26 3.53
N PRO A 57 -14.76 -10.08 4.72
CA PRO A 57 -14.93 -11.17 5.67
C PRO A 57 -16.08 -12.14 5.31
N ALA A 58 -16.98 -11.76 4.40
CA ALA A 58 -18.07 -12.60 3.89
C ALA A 58 -18.68 -11.96 2.62
N PRO A 59 -19.44 -12.72 1.79
CA PRO A 59 -20.06 -12.21 0.56
C PRO A 59 -20.86 -10.91 0.72
N GLU A 60 -21.71 -10.85 1.75
CA GLU A 60 -22.61 -9.72 2.01
C GLU A 60 -21.97 -8.62 2.86
N ARG A 61 -20.68 -8.73 3.13
CA ARG A 61 -19.94 -7.75 3.91
C ARG A 61 -19.15 -6.85 2.96
N PRO A 62 -19.10 -5.54 3.23
CA PRO A 62 -18.26 -4.63 2.45
C PRO A 62 -16.79 -5.06 2.50
N TRP A 63 -16.03 -4.62 1.51
CA TRP A 63 -14.57 -4.71 1.51
C TRP A 63 -14.00 -4.07 2.79
N ARG A 64 -12.98 -4.72 3.34
CA ARG A 64 -12.35 -4.31 4.60
C ARG A 64 -10.87 -4.09 4.49
N SER A 65 -10.22 -4.73 3.53
CA SER A 65 -8.79 -4.55 3.33
C SER A 65 -8.45 -4.58 1.86
N GLN A 66 -7.52 -3.72 1.48
CA GLN A 66 -6.85 -3.73 0.21
C GLN A 66 -5.40 -4.14 0.46
N VAL A 67 -4.92 -5.15 -0.25
CA VAL A 67 -3.51 -5.49 -0.31
C VAL A 67 -2.97 -5.00 -1.64
N THR A 68 -2.10 -4.02 -1.60
CA THR A 68 -1.39 -3.52 -2.77
C THR A 68 -0.04 -4.22 -2.89
N LEU A 69 0.22 -4.78 -4.07
CA LEU A 69 1.51 -5.36 -4.43
C LEU A 69 2.41 -4.27 -5.03
N ASP A 70 3.57 -4.05 -4.43
CA ASP A 70 4.55 -3.05 -4.89
C ASP A 70 5.91 -3.68 -5.21
N GLU A 71 6.60 -3.11 -6.18
CA GLU A 71 7.74 -3.80 -6.81
C GLU A 71 9.04 -3.63 -6.02
N SER A 72 9.97 -4.57 -6.22
CA SER A 72 11.33 -4.44 -5.68
C SER A 72 12.36 -5.21 -6.51
N ARG A 73 13.57 -4.65 -6.56
CA ARG A 73 14.77 -5.28 -7.12
C ARG A 73 15.66 -5.69 -5.95
N GLY A 74 15.49 -6.94 -5.49
CA GLY A 74 16.15 -7.43 -4.28
C GLY A 74 15.66 -6.69 -3.04
N HIS A 75 16.56 -5.91 -2.42
CA HIS A 75 16.27 -5.12 -1.22
C HIS A 75 15.87 -3.67 -1.51
N GLU A 76 15.83 -3.26 -2.77
CA GLU A 76 15.39 -1.93 -3.19
C GLU A 76 13.93 -2.01 -3.65
N TRP A 77 13.06 -1.26 -2.99
CA TRP A 77 11.71 -1.03 -3.50
C TRP A 77 11.75 -0.07 -4.68
N CYS A 78 10.88 -0.32 -5.66
CA CYS A 78 10.68 0.54 -6.81
C CYS A 78 9.21 0.95 -6.88
N SER A 79 8.96 2.25 -6.85
CA SER A 79 7.60 2.81 -6.96
C SER A 79 6.95 2.39 -8.27
N ARG A 80 5.71 1.88 -8.19
CA ARG A 80 4.85 1.68 -9.36
C ARG A 80 4.36 2.98 -9.98
N ARG A 81 4.37 4.10 -9.22
CA ARG A 81 4.02 5.42 -9.78
C ARG A 81 5.12 5.89 -10.75
N ASP A 82 6.38 5.73 -10.37
CA ASP A 82 7.55 6.08 -11.19
C ASP A 82 8.75 5.24 -10.74
N PRO A 83 9.29 4.34 -11.60
CA PRO A 83 10.42 3.48 -11.25
C PRO A 83 11.72 4.23 -10.89
N ARG A 84 11.83 5.52 -11.19
CA ARG A 84 12.96 6.36 -10.76
C ARG A 84 12.92 6.61 -9.26
N VAL A 85 11.75 6.55 -8.62
CA VAL A 85 11.62 6.61 -7.16
C VAL A 85 11.83 5.22 -6.59
N HIS A 86 12.94 5.05 -5.90
CA HIS A 86 13.32 3.81 -5.24
C HIS A 86 13.97 4.10 -3.88
N ARG A 87 13.91 3.12 -2.98
CA ARG A 87 14.56 3.19 -1.67
C ARG A 87 14.72 1.78 -1.08
N PRO A 88 15.56 1.59 -0.05
CA PRO A 88 15.63 0.31 0.65
C PRO A 88 14.27 -0.11 1.20
N VAL A 89 13.89 -1.38 1.04
CA VAL A 89 12.67 -1.95 1.62
C VAL A 89 12.64 -1.75 3.15
N SER A 90 13.81 -1.79 3.80
CA SER A 90 13.94 -1.51 5.24
C SER A 90 13.55 -0.08 5.62
N ALA A 91 13.58 0.85 4.68
CA ALA A 91 13.18 2.24 4.89
C ALA A 91 11.69 2.48 4.60
N LEU A 92 10.97 1.53 3.99
CA LEU A 92 9.53 1.68 3.73
C LEU A 92 8.67 1.42 4.96
N GLY A 93 9.13 0.57 5.89
CA GLY A 93 8.39 0.25 7.09
C GLY A 93 8.84 1.09 8.27
N LEU A 94 7.90 1.65 9.02
CA LEU A 94 8.11 2.10 10.38
C LEU A 94 7.57 1.06 11.35
N ARG A 95 8.26 0.87 12.47
CA ARG A 95 7.77 0.12 13.62
C ARG A 95 7.59 1.08 14.78
N PRO A 96 6.37 1.62 14.98
CA PRO A 96 6.08 2.43 16.15
C PRO A 96 6.12 1.56 17.42
N ALA A 97 6.20 2.21 18.58
CA ALA A 97 6.36 1.54 19.87
C ALA A 97 5.19 0.61 20.24
N ASP A 98 4.02 0.84 19.63
CA ASP A 98 2.80 0.02 19.77
C ASP A 98 2.78 -1.23 18.88
N GLY A 99 3.81 -1.42 18.04
CA GLY A 99 4.20 -2.73 17.52
C GLY A 99 3.60 -3.16 16.19
N ILE A 100 2.69 -2.39 15.58
CA ILE A 100 2.15 -2.71 14.24
C ILE A 100 2.99 -2.00 13.17
N PRO A 101 3.68 -2.74 12.27
CA PRO A 101 4.41 -2.12 11.18
C PRO A 101 3.47 -1.33 10.28
N CYS A 102 3.84 -0.10 9.96
CA CYS A 102 3.12 0.78 9.05
C CYS A 102 4.04 1.31 7.96
N LEU A 103 3.45 1.74 6.84
CA LEU A 103 4.22 2.39 5.78
C LEU A 103 4.79 3.72 6.28
N ALA A 104 6.01 4.04 5.86
CA ALA A 104 6.62 5.33 6.12
C ALA A 104 5.69 6.44 5.58
N PRO A 105 5.31 7.43 6.42
CA PRO A 105 4.27 8.39 6.10
C PRO A 105 4.59 9.19 4.84
N GLU A 106 5.85 9.54 4.62
CA GLU A 106 6.26 10.22 3.40
C GLU A 106 6.03 9.38 2.14
N ALA A 107 6.22 8.06 2.19
CA ALA A 107 5.95 7.18 1.04
C ALA A 107 4.45 7.11 0.74
N GLN A 108 3.60 7.08 1.77
CA GLN A 108 2.15 7.14 1.60
C GLN A 108 1.69 8.47 0.98
N LEU A 109 2.26 9.59 1.45
CA LEU A 109 1.96 10.93 0.91
C LEU A 109 2.41 11.07 -0.54
N TYR A 110 3.57 10.51 -0.89
CA TYR A 110 4.06 10.47 -2.27
C TYR A 110 3.06 9.80 -3.21
N TYR A 111 2.47 8.67 -2.83
CA TYR A 111 1.42 8.02 -3.66
C TYR A 111 0.17 8.89 -3.78
N LYS A 112 -0.27 9.54 -2.69
CA LYS A 112 -1.45 10.41 -2.66
C LYS A 112 -1.28 11.69 -3.47
N ALA A 113 -0.06 12.20 -3.62
CA ALA A 113 0.23 13.44 -4.33
C ALA A 113 -0.09 13.40 -5.84
N LYS A 114 -0.22 12.22 -6.47
CA LYS A 114 -0.53 12.10 -7.90
C LYS A 114 -1.93 12.63 -8.24
N SER A 115 -2.90 12.41 -7.36
CA SER A 115 -4.29 12.85 -7.54
C SER A 115 -4.95 12.97 -6.16
N PRO A 116 -4.69 14.07 -5.44
CA PRO A 116 -5.15 14.23 -4.07
C PRO A 116 -6.68 14.33 -4.01
N ARG A 117 -7.29 13.60 -3.08
CA ARG A 117 -8.70 13.73 -2.70
C ARG A 117 -8.80 14.57 -1.43
N PRO A 118 -9.98 15.11 -1.06
CA PRO A 118 -10.14 15.90 0.17
C PRO A 118 -9.69 15.19 1.46
N LYS A 119 -9.81 13.85 1.52
CA LYS A 119 -9.30 13.06 2.66
C LYS A 119 -7.77 12.93 2.65
N ASP A 120 -7.15 12.95 1.48
CA ASP A 120 -5.70 12.86 1.34
C ASP A 120 -5.03 14.18 1.73
N GLU A 121 -5.67 15.33 1.47
CA GLU A 121 -5.25 16.65 1.96
C GLU A 121 -5.32 16.73 3.49
N GLN A 122 -6.42 16.27 4.10
CA GLN A 122 -6.53 16.16 5.55
C GLN A 122 -5.44 15.26 6.15
N ASP A 123 -5.17 14.13 5.50
CA ASP A 123 -4.10 13.22 5.93
C ASP A 123 -2.72 13.89 5.77
N PHE A 124 -2.48 14.68 4.71
CA PHE A 124 -1.27 15.47 4.51
C PHE A 124 -1.07 16.51 5.63
N ASP A 125 -2.08 17.33 5.90
CA ASP A 125 -1.99 18.37 6.93
C ASP A 125 -1.74 17.79 8.34
N ALA A 126 -2.34 16.64 8.63
CA ALA A 126 -2.12 15.94 9.90
C ALA A 126 -0.73 15.28 9.98
N THR A 127 -0.18 14.83 8.87
CA THR A 127 1.07 14.06 8.81
C THR A 127 2.29 14.95 8.68
N LEU A 128 2.20 16.04 7.92
CA LEU A 128 3.33 16.94 7.61
C LEU A 128 4.09 17.41 8.86
N PRO A 129 3.44 17.84 9.97
CA PRO A 129 4.14 18.24 11.19
C PRO A 129 4.95 17.12 11.85
N LEU A 130 4.57 15.86 11.64
CA LEU A 130 5.20 14.68 12.23
C LEU A 130 6.41 14.19 11.42
N LEU A 131 6.59 14.67 10.19
CA LEU A 131 7.72 14.29 9.35
C LEU A 131 9.00 14.99 9.82
N THR A 132 10.08 14.20 9.95
CA THR A 132 11.44 14.71 10.08
C THR A 132 11.87 15.50 8.84
N ASP A 133 12.89 16.35 8.98
CA ASP A 133 13.43 17.12 7.85
C ASP A 133 13.91 16.21 6.70
N GLY A 134 14.45 15.04 7.02
CA GLY A 134 14.86 14.04 6.03
C GLY A 134 13.69 13.50 5.22
N GLN A 135 12.58 13.15 5.90
CA GLN A 135 11.36 12.67 5.25
C GLN A 135 10.71 13.76 4.39
N ARG A 136 10.71 15.02 4.84
CA ARG A 136 10.18 16.15 4.06
C ARG A 136 11.00 16.42 2.80
N ARG A 137 12.33 16.39 2.90
CA ARG A 137 13.23 16.53 1.74
C ARG A 137 13.01 15.41 0.73
N TRP A 138 12.92 14.17 1.20
CA TRP A 138 12.64 13.02 0.34
C TRP A 138 11.28 13.16 -0.36
N LEU A 139 10.22 13.49 0.39
CA LEU A 139 8.88 13.66 -0.18
C LEU A 139 8.86 14.74 -1.26
N THR A 140 9.51 15.87 -0.99
CA THR A 140 9.59 17.00 -1.93
C THR A 140 10.27 16.55 -3.22
N GLY A 141 11.48 15.98 -3.14
CA GLY A 141 12.21 15.49 -4.31
C GLY A 141 11.42 14.45 -5.09
N ALA A 142 10.85 13.45 -4.42
CA ALA A 142 10.06 12.41 -5.06
C ALA A 142 8.83 12.96 -5.81
N VAL A 143 8.15 13.98 -5.25
CA VAL A 143 6.98 14.59 -5.90
C VAL A 143 7.34 15.56 -7.01
N THR A 144 8.45 16.32 -6.90
CA THR A 144 8.83 17.32 -7.91
C THR A 144 9.59 16.72 -9.10
N GLU A 145 10.25 15.59 -8.90
CA GLU A 145 11.08 14.93 -9.93
C GLU A 145 10.29 13.88 -10.73
N THR A 146 9.03 13.58 -10.35
CA THR A 146 8.16 12.56 -10.98
C THR A 146 6.71 12.97 -11.18
#